data_AF-A0ABD3DMW4-F1
#
_entry.id   AF-A0ABD3DMW4-F1
#
_cell.length_a   1.000
_cell.length_b   1.000
_cell.length_c   1.000
_cell.angle_alpha   90.00
_cell.angle_beta   90.00
_cell.angle_gamma   90.00
#
_symmetry.space_group_name_H-M   'P 1'
#
loop_
_entity.id
_entity.type
_entity.pdbx_description
1 polymer ?
#
loop_
_entity_poly.entity_id
_entity_poly.type
_entity_poly.pdbx_seq_one_letter_code
_entity_poly.pdbx_strand_id
1 'polypeptide(L)'
;MKKQAIDREGSMDRISELPQPLLHDILCLLSQKEALQTSVLSKSWRYLGSTRPNLDFHEQYFYRNMETLPSVVDKTLQRYHDQKLSLQEFCLTFSGLDSDSIPFLEKWIPIVVLNMAVKTFHLSFNPNCGYFKLLHVFFKSETLQSLYLCGRILIQTPIDNVILCKHLHTISLYELLIKDETLNMILSSCHLIETLVVSRCWGLRTIKLDDQMSLKYFDFESDKISHNDTSIEFNAPTLETVRIKGFAKAFRLTSPVLRS
;
A
#
# COMPACT_ATOMS: atom_id res chain seq x y z
N MET A 1 -16.86 63.38 23.98
CA MET A 1 -16.97 62.54 22.77
C MET A 1 -16.58 61.12 23.14
N LYS A 2 -17.55 60.20 23.19
CA LYS A 2 -17.32 58.78 23.50
C LYS A 2 -16.78 58.08 22.23
N LYS A 3 -15.61 57.45 22.30
CA LYS A 3 -15.15 56.50 21.27
C LYS A 3 -15.88 55.18 21.52
N GLN A 4 -16.78 54.82 20.60
CA GLN A 4 -17.37 53.48 20.51
C GLN A 4 -16.27 52.47 20.20
N ALA A 5 -16.15 51.44 21.04
CA ALA A 5 -15.49 50.20 20.69
C ALA A 5 -16.36 49.52 19.62
N ILE A 6 -15.77 49.27 18.46
CA ILE A 6 -16.35 48.41 17.45
C ILE A 6 -16.07 46.98 17.94
N ASP A 7 -17.08 46.36 18.54
CA ASP A 7 -17.12 44.90 18.70
C ASP A 7 -17.00 44.30 17.30
N ARG A 8 -15.83 43.74 17.00
CA ARG A 8 -15.71 42.78 15.91
C ARG A 8 -16.35 41.51 16.44
N GLU A 9 -17.59 41.24 16.05
CA GLU A 9 -18.16 39.90 16.11
C GLU A 9 -17.14 38.96 15.45
N GLY A 10 -16.37 38.26 16.29
CA GLY A 10 -15.45 37.24 15.84
C GLY A 10 -16.28 36.18 15.14
N SER A 11 -15.98 35.89 13.87
CA SER A 11 -16.58 34.75 13.20
C SER A 11 -16.35 33.53 14.09
N MET A 12 -17.41 32.99 14.70
CA MET A 12 -17.27 31.80 15.54
C MET A 12 -16.62 30.72 14.69
N ASP A 13 -15.50 30.18 15.17
CA ASP A 13 -14.79 29.08 14.51
C ASP A 13 -15.56 27.78 14.76
N ARG A 14 -16.66 27.63 14.01
CA ARG A 14 -17.58 26.50 14.08
C ARG A 14 -16.92 25.17 13.71
N ILE A 15 -15.79 25.21 13.00
CA ILE A 15 -15.08 23.99 12.61
C ILE A 15 -14.29 23.45 13.81
N SER A 16 -13.60 24.32 14.56
CA SER A 16 -12.90 23.90 15.80
C SER A 16 -13.84 23.42 16.92
N GLU A 17 -15.15 23.71 16.83
CA GLU A 17 -16.18 23.20 17.75
C GLU A 17 -16.67 21.79 17.41
N LEU A 18 -16.30 21.23 16.25
CA LEU A 18 -16.67 19.87 15.87
C LEU A 18 -16.04 18.84 16.83
N PRO A 19 -16.75 17.74 17.13
CA PRO A 19 -16.18 16.61 17.84
C PRO A 19 -14.87 16.12 17.21
N GLN A 20 -13.93 15.75 18.06
CA GLN A 20 -12.61 15.26 17.65
C GLN A 20 -12.64 14.15 16.58
N PRO A 21 -13.58 13.17 16.61
CA PRO A 21 -13.69 12.18 15.54
C PRO A 21 -13.99 12.78 14.16
N LEU A 22 -14.88 13.77 14.08
CA LEU A 22 -15.22 14.41 12.81
C LEU A 22 -14.07 15.25 12.25
N LEU A 23 -13.31 15.90 13.14
CA LEU A 23 -12.09 16.61 12.74
C LEU A 23 -11.03 15.65 12.19
N HIS A 24 -10.91 14.46 12.79
CA HIS A 24 -10.02 13.41 12.32
C HIS A 24 -10.45 12.88 10.96
N ASP A 25 -11.75 12.65 10.76
CA ASP A 25 -12.32 12.25 9.46
C ASP A 25 -12.03 13.30 8.37
N ILE A 26 -12.27 14.59 8.67
CA ILE A 26 -11.94 15.69 7.75
C ILE A 26 -10.45 15.66 7.38
N LEU A 27 -9.56 15.49 8.38
CA LEU A 27 -8.12 15.43 8.15
C LEU A 27 -7.70 14.23 7.31
N CYS A 28 -8.40 13.10 7.40
CA CYS A 28 -8.15 11.92 6.57
C CYS A 28 -8.44 12.16 5.10
N LEU A 29 -9.35 13.10 4.77
CA LEU A 29 -9.69 13.47 3.39
C LEU A 29 -8.66 14.41 2.76
N LEU A 30 -7.78 15.02 3.55
CA LEU A 30 -6.75 15.95 3.08
C LEU A 30 -5.47 15.22 2.67
N SER A 31 -4.71 15.77 1.74
CA SER A 31 -3.33 15.33 1.52
C SER A 31 -2.47 15.56 2.77
N GLN A 32 -1.34 14.85 2.89
CA GLN A 32 -0.42 15.05 4.02
C GLN A 32 0.01 16.52 4.16
N LYS A 33 0.26 17.19 3.02
CA LYS A 33 0.64 18.60 2.98
C LYS A 33 -0.48 19.52 3.49
N GLU A 34 -1.71 19.32 3.03
CA GLU A 34 -2.87 20.11 3.46
C GLU A 34 -3.17 19.90 4.94
N ALA A 35 -3.14 18.65 5.41
CA ALA A 35 -3.31 18.34 6.83
C ALA A 35 -2.27 19.07 7.70
N LEU A 36 -1.01 19.12 7.28
CA LEU A 36 0.02 19.90 7.98
C LEU A 36 -0.28 21.41 7.97
N GLN A 37 -0.84 21.95 6.88
CA GLN A 37 -1.23 23.37 6.81
C GLN A 37 -2.37 23.71 7.77
N THR A 38 -3.29 22.79 8.04
CA THR A 38 -4.37 23.02 9.04
C THR A 38 -3.85 23.13 10.47
N SER A 39 -2.60 22.76 10.75
CA SER A 39 -2.00 22.83 12.10
C SER A 39 -1.86 24.24 12.68
N VAL A 40 -2.10 25.27 11.87
CA VAL A 40 -2.14 26.68 12.29
C VAL A 40 -3.52 27.11 12.81
N LEU A 41 -4.58 26.34 12.50
CA LEU A 41 -5.96 26.66 12.88
C LEU A 41 -6.15 26.56 14.40
N SER A 42 -5.68 25.48 15.03
CA SER A 42 -5.66 25.36 16.49
C SER A 42 -4.69 24.29 16.97
N LYS A 43 -4.50 24.19 18.29
CA LYS A 43 -3.74 23.10 18.92
C LYS A 43 -4.36 21.73 18.64
N SER A 44 -5.69 21.65 18.51
CA SER A 44 -6.41 20.41 18.21
C SER A 44 -6.07 19.90 16.81
N TRP A 45 -6.18 20.77 15.79
CA TRP A 45 -5.81 20.43 14.41
C TRP A 45 -4.36 20.00 14.28
N ARG A 46 -3.44 20.68 14.98
CA ARG A 46 -2.02 20.28 15.01
C ARG A 46 -1.83 18.89 15.59
N TYR A 47 -2.49 18.60 16.72
CA TYR A 47 -2.40 17.28 17.36
C TYR A 47 -2.99 16.20 16.44
N LEU A 48 -4.21 16.39 15.94
CA LEU A 48 -4.90 15.43 15.07
C LEU A 48 -4.16 15.18 13.76
N GLY A 49 -3.61 16.22 13.14
CA GLY A 49 -2.76 16.06 11.95
C GLY A 49 -1.52 15.23 12.24
N SER A 50 -0.99 15.25 13.47
CA SER A 50 0.18 14.46 13.85
C SER A 50 -0.11 12.98 14.15
N THR A 51 -1.38 12.63 14.45
CA THR A 51 -1.88 11.30 14.85
C THR A 51 -2.90 10.71 13.87
N ARG A 52 -2.86 11.21 12.62
CA ARG A 52 -3.75 10.82 11.54
C ARG A 52 -3.50 9.37 11.06
N PRO A 53 -4.53 8.54 10.81
CA PRO A 53 -4.34 7.13 10.54
C PRO A 53 -3.88 6.84 9.10
N ASN A 54 -3.82 7.85 8.22
CA ASN A 54 -3.25 7.74 6.88
C ASN A 54 -2.00 8.61 6.76
N LEU A 55 -0.86 7.94 6.54
CA LEU A 55 0.43 8.57 6.27
C LEU A 55 0.76 8.42 4.80
N ASP A 56 0.98 9.55 4.13
CA ASP A 56 1.39 9.60 2.73
C ASP A 56 2.72 10.34 2.60
N PHE A 57 3.78 9.57 2.38
CA PHE A 57 5.13 10.04 2.08
C PHE A 57 5.34 9.98 0.58
N HIS A 58 4.66 10.86 -0.14
CA HIS A 58 4.89 10.99 -1.56
C HIS A 58 6.11 11.87 -1.82
N GLU A 59 7.01 11.37 -2.67
CA GLU A 59 8.20 12.09 -3.11
C GLU A 59 7.93 13.54 -3.55
N GLN A 60 6.78 13.79 -4.19
CA GLN A 60 6.41 15.12 -4.70
C GLN A 60 6.31 16.19 -3.60
N TYR A 61 6.14 15.79 -2.34
CA TYR A 61 6.15 16.70 -1.21
C TYR A 61 7.57 17.16 -0.83
N PHE A 62 8.60 16.47 -1.32
CA PHE A 62 9.99 16.63 -0.93
C PHE A 62 10.92 17.07 -2.08
N TYR A 63 10.37 17.50 -3.24
CA TYR A 63 11.14 17.88 -4.44
C TYR A 63 12.37 18.80 -4.22
N ARG A 64 12.44 19.56 -3.11
CA ARG A 64 13.60 20.39 -2.77
C ARG A 64 14.57 19.79 -1.76
N ASN A 65 14.13 18.82 -0.95
CA ASN A 65 14.84 18.31 0.23
C ASN A 65 14.69 16.77 0.40
N MET A 66 15.02 15.98 -0.63
CA MET A 66 14.91 14.51 -0.55
C MET A 66 15.73 13.89 0.58
N GLU A 67 16.89 14.48 0.90
CA GLU A 67 17.75 14.06 2.02
C GLU A 67 17.01 14.08 3.37
N THR A 68 15.94 14.88 3.49
CA THR A 68 15.16 14.96 4.73
C THR A 68 14.10 13.87 4.85
N LEU A 69 13.69 13.24 3.74
CA LEU A 69 12.60 12.26 3.74
C LEU A 69 12.87 11.12 4.72
N PRO A 70 14.05 10.46 4.73
CA PRO A 70 14.31 9.42 5.71
C PRO A 70 14.18 9.88 7.15
N SER A 71 14.69 11.07 7.48
CA SER A 71 14.57 11.62 8.82
C SER A 71 13.12 11.92 9.23
N VAL A 72 12.28 12.35 8.28
CA VAL A 72 10.88 12.68 8.51
C VAL A 72 10.05 11.41 8.70
N VAL A 73 10.27 10.40 7.86
CA VAL A 73 9.63 9.08 7.99
C VAL A 73 10.04 8.45 9.32
N ASP A 74 11.32 8.42 9.65
CA ASP A 74 11.83 7.79 10.87
C ASP A 74 11.25 8.43 12.13
N LYS A 75 11.28 9.77 12.23
CA LYS A 75 10.68 10.51 13.36
C LYS A 75 9.17 10.31 13.45
N THR A 76 8.50 10.17 12.32
CA THR A 76 7.05 9.96 12.29
C THR A 76 6.71 8.55 12.75
N LEU A 77 7.35 7.52 12.19
CA LEU A 77 7.11 6.13 12.59
C LEU A 77 7.50 5.88 14.04
N GLN A 78 8.60 6.46 14.51
CA GLN A 78 8.99 6.40 15.93
C GLN A 78 7.91 7.00 16.82
N ARG A 79 7.35 8.17 16.45
CA ARG A 79 6.24 8.77 17.20
C ARG A 79 5.01 7.85 17.27
N TYR A 80 4.64 7.20 16.16
CA TYR A 80 3.50 6.27 16.12
C TYR A 80 3.75 5.06 17.00
N HIS A 81 4.97 4.53 16.94
CA HIS A 81 5.39 3.40 17.76
C HIS A 81 5.35 3.76 19.25
N ASP A 82 5.95 4.88 19.65
CA ASP A 82 6.05 5.31 21.05
C ASP A 82 4.67 5.63 21.65
N GLN A 83 3.76 6.18 20.85
CA GLN A 83 2.39 6.51 21.26
C GLN A 83 1.40 5.36 21.05
N LYS A 84 1.84 4.20 20.54
CA LYS A 84 1.00 3.04 20.20
C LYS A 84 -0.19 3.41 19.30
N LEU A 85 0.05 4.29 18.34
CA LEU A 85 -0.97 4.72 17.39
C LEU A 85 -1.17 3.66 16.31
N SER A 86 -2.44 3.44 15.94
CA SER A 86 -2.78 2.62 14.78
C SER A 86 -2.68 3.44 13.50
N LEU A 87 -2.10 2.83 12.48
CA LEU A 87 -2.00 3.36 11.13
C LEU A 87 -2.90 2.53 10.25
N GLN A 88 -3.90 3.11 9.61
CA GLN A 88 -4.77 2.40 8.68
C GLN A 88 -4.15 2.32 7.29
N GLU A 89 -3.53 3.40 6.84
CA GLU A 89 -2.94 3.50 5.50
C GLU A 89 -1.52 4.04 5.57
N PHE A 90 -0.60 3.36 4.87
CA PHE A 90 0.77 3.80 4.72
C PHE A 90 1.13 3.82 3.23
N CYS A 91 1.53 4.99 2.74
CA CYS A 91 2.04 5.18 1.41
C CYS A 91 3.45 5.76 1.47
N LEU A 92 4.39 5.08 0.80
CA LEU A 92 5.76 5.53 0.63
C LEU A 92 6.14 5.45 -0.84
N THR A 93 6.42 6.61 -1.44
CA THR A 93 6.93 6.69 -2.82
C THR A 93 8.28 7.39 -2.85
N PHE A 94 9.23 6.84 -3.60
CA PHE A 94 10.60 7.39 -3.67
C PHE A 94 11.26 7.09 -5.02
N SER A 95 11.79 8.10 -5.72
CA SER A 95 12.43 7.86 -7.02
C SER A 95 13.90 7.47 -6.93
N GLY A 96 14.55 7.57 -5.76
CA GLY A 96 16.01 7.49 -5.63
C GLY A 96 16.54 6.30 -4.84
N LEU A 97 15.97 5.09 -4.99
CA LEU A 97 16.43 3.93 -4.21
C LEU A 97 17.93 3.67 -4.42
N ASP A 98 18.75 3.92 -3.40
CA ASP A 98 20.19 3.64 -3.39
C ASP A 98 20.56 2.69 -2.23
N SER A 99 21.86 2.37 -2.10
CA SER A 99 22.36 1.50 -1.02
C SER A 99 22.05 2.04 0.37
N ASP A 100 22.01 3.37 0.51
CA ASP A 100 21.85 4.05 1.79
C ASP A 100 20.38 4.09 2.22
N SER A 101 19.46 3.98 1.27
CA SER A 101 18.02 3.90 1.48
C SER A 101 17.53 2.52 1.96
N ILE A 102 18.23 1.44 1.59
CA ILE A 102 17.81 0.05 1.89
C ILE A 102 17.67 -0.21 3.41
N PRO A 103 18.64 0.16 4.27
CA PRO A 103 18.55 -0.07 5.71
C PRO A 103 17.32 0.60 6.36
N PHE A 104 16.89 1.75 5.82
CA PHE A 104 15.69 2.43 6.29
C PHE A 104 14.43 1.62 5.96
N LEU A 105 14.32 1.10 4.74
CA LEU A 105 13.18 0.26 4.34
C LEU A 105 13.14 -1.03 5.16
N GLU A 106 14.28 -1.68 5.37
CA GLU A 106 14.40 -2.88 6.20
C GLU A 106 13.99 -2.61 7.66
N LYS A 107 14.23 -1.41 8.17
CA LYS A 107 13.78 -0.97 9.50
C LYS A 107 12.28 -0.64 9.54
N TRP A 108 11.78 0.17 8.61
CA TRP A 108 10.43 0.74 8.67
C TRP A 108 9.34 -0.28 8.37
N ILE A 109 9.56 -1.14 7.38
CA ILE A 109 8.55 -2.08 6.89
C ILE A 109 8.03 -2.99 8.01
N PRO A 110 8.89 -3.71 8.78
CA PRO A 110 8.40 -4.57 9.86
C PRO A 110 7.61 -3.80 10.91
N ILE A 111 8.07 -2.59 11.28
CA ILE A 111 7.41 -1.74 12.27
C ILE A 111 5.99 -1.39 11.80
N VAL A 112 5.84 -0.93 10.56
CA VAL A 112 4.54 -0.55 10.01
C VAL A 112 3.60 -1.75 9.90
N VAL A 113 4.09 -2.84 9.31
CA VAL A 113 3.29 -4.01 8.94
C VAL A 113 2.87 -4.84 10.14
N LEU A 114 3.75 -5.01 11.12
CA LEU A 114 3.52 -5.88 12.28
C LEU A 114 2.99 -5.12 13.49
N ASN A 115 3.39 -3.86 13.70
CA ASN A 115 3.15 -3.18 14.97
C ASN A 115 2.12 -2.04 14.90
N MET A 116 1.71 -1.62 13.69
CA MET A 116 0.83 -0.45 13.52
C MET A 116 -0.57 -0.78 12.99
N ALA A 117 -0.94 -2.06 12.92
CA ALA A 117 -2.27 -2.51 12.46
C ALA A 117 -2.67 -1.98 11.07
N VAL A 118 -1.70 -1.87 10.15
CA VAL A 118 -1.89 -1.36 8.79
C VAL A 118 -2.87 -2.21 7.99
N LYS A 119 -3.80 -1.54 7.30
CA LYS A 119 -4.78 -2.17 6.40
C LYS A 119 -4.35 -2.00 4.96
N THR A 120 -3.90 -0.81 4.58
CA THR A 120 -3.44 -0.51 3.23
C THR A 120 -1.96 -0.16 3.25
N PHE A 121 -1.15 -0.92 2.53
CA PHE A 121 0.27 -0.68 2.40
C PHE A 121 0.65 -0.45 0.93
N HIS A 122 1.20 0.73 0.64
CA HIS A 122 1.69 1.13 -0.67
C HIS A 122 3.19 1.43 -0.57
N LEU A 123 3.99 0.68 -1.31
CA LEU A 123 5.41 0.98 -1.54
C LEU A 123 5.67 1.06 -3.04
N SER A 124 6.21 2.19 -3.48
CA SER A 124 6.56 2.41 -4.89
C SER A 124 7.90 3.10 -5.00
N PHE A 125 8.77 2.60 -5.87
CA PHE A 125 10.00 3.30 -6.21
C PHE A 125 10.34 3.19 -7.69
N ASN A 126 11.17 4.11 -8.18
CA ASN A 126 11.59 4.12 -9.57
C ASN A 126 12.33 2.81 -9.91
N PRO A 127 11.83 2.03 -10.88
CA PRO A 127 12.44 0.75 -11.28
C PRO A 127 13.88 0.88 -11.78
N ASN A 128 14.30 2.08 -12.19
CA ASN A 128 15.64 2.33 -12.72
C ASN A 128 16.70 2.51 -11.63
N CYS A 129 16.33 2.61 -10.36
CA CYS A 129 17.26 3.07 -9.32
C CYS A 129 17.93 1.95 -8.52
N GLY A 130 17.40 0.73 -8.54
CA GLY A 130 18.06 -0.40 -7.88
C GLY A 130 17.15 -1.59 -7.71
N TYR A 131 17.62 -2.56 -6.92
CA TYR A 131 16.83 -3.72 -6.51
C TYR A 131 16.64 -3.70 -5.00
N PHE A 132 15.42 -3.95 -4.55
CA PHE A 132 15.11 -4.11 -3.14
C PHE A 132 14.67 -5.55 -2.85
N LYS A 133 15.28 -6.18 -1.85
CA LYS A 133 14.84 -7.51 -1.40
C LYS A 133 13.80 -7.31 -0.30
N LEU A 134 12.56 -7.71 -0.60
CA LEU A 134 11.46 -7.61 0.34
C LEU A 134 11.42 -8.85 1.21
N LEU A 135 11.58 -8.66 2.51
CA LEU A 135 11.37 -9.70 3.51
C LEU A 135 9.89 -10.12 3.52
N HIS A 136 9.64 -11.39 3.81
CA HIS A 136 8.31 -12.02 3.90
C HIS A 136 7.40 -11.48 5.02
N VAL A 137 7.81 -10.39 5.69
CA VAL A 137 7.14 -9.82 6.85
C VAL A 137 5.74 -9.31 6.56
N PHE A 138 5.47 -8.86 5.33
CA PHE A 138 4.13 -8.47 4.87
C PHE A 138 3.12 -9.58 5.11
N PHE A 139 3.51 -10.82 4.81
CA PHE A 139 2.65 -11.99 4.92
C PHE A 139 2.37 -12.41 6.36
N LYS A 140 3.01 -11.78 7.35
CA LYS A 140 2.76 -12.00 8.78
C LYS A 140 1.79 -10.99 9.39
N SER A 141 1.32 -10.01 8.62
CA SER A 141 0.35 -9.03 9.11
C SER A 141 -1.05 -9.64 9.20
N GLU A 142 -1.69 -9.54 10.37
CA GLU A 142 -3.08 -9.99 10.55
C GLU A 142 -4.11 -8.92 10.15
N THR A 143 -3.68 -7.67 9.90
CA THR A 143 -4.59 -6.56 9.61
C THR A 143 -4.59 -6.14 8.14
N LEU A 144 -3.58 -6.57 7.38
CA LEU A 144 -3.38 -6.15 6.00
C LEU A 144 -4.53 -6.62 5.10
N GLN A 145 -5.04 -5.68 4.32
CA GLN A 145 -6.22 -5.78 3.48
C GLN A 145 -5.91 -5.44 2.01
N SER A 146 -5.04 -4.46 1.79
CA SER A 146 -4.58 -4.03 0.46
C SER A 146 -3.06 -3.90 0.43
N LEU A 147 -2.44 -4.53 -0.55
CA LEU A 147 -1.00 -4.47 -0.79
C LEU A 147 -0.72 -3.95 -2.20
N TYR A 148 -0.07 -2.80 -2.29
CA TYR A 148 0.45 -2.23 -3.52
C TYR A 148 1.98 -2.18 -3.47
N LEU A 149 2.63 -2.82 -4.43
CA LEU A 149 4.08 -2.85 -4.58
C LEU A 149 4.45 -2.46 -6.02
N CYS A 150 5.35 -1.50 -6.16
CA CYS A 150 5.84 -1.05 -7.46
C CYS A 150 7.35 -0.80 -7.45
N GLY A 151 8.02 -1.22 -8.52
CA GLY A 151 9.47 -1.14 -8.69
C GLY A 151 10.14 -2.51 -8.60
N ARG A 152 11.46 -2.54 -8.86
CA ARG A 152 12.29 -3.76 -8.91
C ARG A 152 12.47 -4.40 -7.52
N ILE A 153 11.39 -4.93 -6.98
CA ILE A 153 11.31 -5.62 -5.70
C ILE A 153 11.40 -7.13 -5.95
N LEU A 154 12.32 -7.79 -5.26
CA LEU A 154 12.37 -9.25 -5.16
C LEU A 154 11.62 -9.68 -3.89
N ILE A 155 10.46 -10.32 -4.03
CA ILE A 155 9.75 -10.91 -2.89
C ILE A 155 10.43 -12.22 -2.50
N GLN A 156 10.94 -12.29 -1.28
CA GLN A 156 11.52 -13.53 -0.76
C GLN A 156 10.41 -14.45 -0.25
N THR A 157 10.47 -15.72 -0.66
CA THR A 157 9.59 -16.77 -0.13
C THR A 157 9.80 -16.91 1.39
N PRO A 158 8.72 -16.94 2.19
CA PRO A 158 8.83 -17.21 3.63
C PRO A 158 9.52 -18.56 3.88
N ILE A 159 10.38 -18.64 4.89
CA ILE A 159 11.09 -19.89 5.23
C ILE A 159 10.13 -20.89 5.90
N ASP A 160 9.18 -20.37 6.66
CA ASP A 160 8.17 -21.12 7.41
C ASP A 160 6.95 -21.50 6.55
N ASN A 161 6.83 -20.96 5.33
CA ASN A 161 5.65 -21.08 4.46
C ASN A 161 4.32 -20.68 5.15
N VAL A 162 4.39 -19.87 6.21
CA VAL A 162 3.20 -19.43 6.95
C VAL A 162 2.81 -18.03 6.52
N ILE A 163 1.55 -17.89 6.08
CA ILE A 163 0.93 -16.60 5.76
C ILE A 163 -0.24 -16.37 6.73
N LEU A 164 -0.21 -15.23 7.42
CA LEU A 164 -1.20 -14.78 8.41
C LEU A 164 -2.17 -13.72 7.85
N CYS A 165 -1.93 -13.20 6.64
CA CYS A 165 -2.75 -12.16 6.00
C CYS A 165 -4.11 -12.65 5.48
N LYS A 166 -4.97 -13.12 6.37
CA LYS A 166 -6.25 -13.72 6.00
C LYS A 166 -7.29 -12.71 5.51
N HIS A 167 -7.06 -11.42 5.75
CA HIS A 167 -7.97 -10.32 5.35
C HIS A 167 -7.57 -9.62 4.04
N LEU A 168 -6.49 -10.09 3.41
CA LEU A 168 -5.98 -9.52 2.17
C LEU A 168 -6.97 -9.78 1.03
N HIS A 169 -7.52 -8.70 0.49
CA HIS A 169 -8.50 -8.75 -0.59
C HIS A 169 -8.02 -8.03 -1.87
N THR A 170 -7.04 -7.13 -1.76
CA THR A 170 -6.45 -6.43 -2.90
C THR A 170 -4.94 -6.64 -2.96
N ILE A 171 -4.46 -7.10 -4.11
CA ILE A 171 -3.02 -7.24 -4.39
C ILE A 171 -2.72 -6.56 -5.71
N SER A 172 -1.72 -5.69 -5.71
CA SER A 172 -1.30 -4.90 -6.87
C SER A 172 0.22 -4.90 -6.98
N LEU A 173 0.74 -5.60 -7.99
CA LEU A 173 2.17 -5.81 -8.21
C LEU A 173 2.58 -5.20 -9.56
N TYR A 174 3.52 -4.26 -9.54
CA TYR A 174 4.02 -3.57 -10.73
C TYR A 174 5.54 -3.66 -10.82
N GLU A 175 6.08 -4.31 -11.86
CA GLU A 175 7.53 -4.34 -12.13
C GLU A 175 8.33 -5.09 -11.05
N LEU A 176 7.73 -6.14 -10.48
CA LEU A 176 8.35 -7.01 -9.47
C LEU A 176 9.06 -8.22 -10.07
N LEU A 177 10.06 -8.72 -9.34
CA LEU A 177 10.61 -10.07 -9.53
C LEU A 177 9.96 -11.02 -8.50
N ILE A 178 9.06 -11.88 -8.97
CA ILE A 178 8.29 -12.82 -8.13
C ILE A 178 8.29 -14.20 -8.78
N LYS A 179 8.50 -15.24 -7.96
CA LYS A 179 8.48 -16.63 -8.43
C LYS A 179 7.09 -17.24 -8.30
N ASP A 180 6.81 -18.26 -9.13
CA ASP A 180 5.57 -19.04 -9.09
C ASP A 180 5.29 -19.56 -7.68
N GLU A 181 6.29 -20.08 -6.96
CA GLU A 181 6.09 -20.63 -5.62
C GLU A 181 5.59 -19.59 -4.63
N THR A 182 6.13 -18.37 -4.70
CA THR A 182 5.73 -17.26 -3.83
C THR A 182 4.31 -16.80 -4.14
N LEU A 183 3.98 -16.59 -5.42
CA LEU A 183 2.64 -16.15 -5.81
C LEU A 183 1.59 -17.21 -5.45
N ASN A 184 1.84 -18.48 -5.76
CA ASN A 184 0.92 -19.57 -5.44
C ASN A 184 0.71 -19.72 -3.94
N MET A 185 1.75 -19.51 -3.12
CA MET A 185 1.61 -19.50 -1.66
C MET A 185 0.67 -18.39 -1.18
N ILE A 186 0.80 -17.17 -1.71
CA ILE A 186 -0.08 -16.04 -1.37
C ILE A 186 -1.52 -16.36 -1.77
N LEU A 187 -1.72 -16.79 -3.01
CA LEU A 187 -3.02 -17.07 -3.59
C LEU A 187 -3.75 -18.24 -2.87
N SER A 188 -3.02 -19.28 -2.44
CA SER A 188 -3.57 -20.40 -1.68
C SER A 188 -3.80 -20.10 -0.20
N SER A 189 -3.19 -19.04 0.34
CA SER A 189 -3.37 -18.66 1.75
C SER A 189 -4.44 -17.59 1.94
N CYS A 190 -4.67 -16.75 0.94
CA CYS A 190 -5.55 -15.57 0.99
C CYS A 190 -6.78 -15.76 0.10
N HIS A 191 -7.76 -16.55 0.55
CA HIS A 191 -8.96 -16.87 -0.23
C HIS A 191 -9.94 -15.71 -0.45
N LEU A 192 -9.78 -14.61 0.30
CA LEU A 192 -10.60 -13.39 0.19
C LEU A 192 -10.10 -12.40 -0.88
N ILE A 193 -9.07 -12.75 -1.67
CA ILE A 193 -8.59 -11.89 -2.76
C ILE A 193 -9.71 -11.66 -3.78
N GLU A 194 -10.13 -10.40 -3.90
CA GLU A 194 -11.11 -9.93 -4.87
C GLU A 194 -10.45 -9.24 -6.07
N THR A 195 -9.29 -8.60 -5.86
CA THR A 195 -8.56 -7.85 -6.87
C THR A 195 -7.11 -8.31 -6.93
N LEU A 196 -6.67 -8.77 -8.11
CA LEU A 196 -5.29 -9.13 -8.38
C LEU A 196 -4.79 -8.39 -9.63
N VAL A 197 -3.77 -7.56 -9.45
CA VAL A 197 -3.06 -6.88 -10.55
C VAL A 197 -1.62 -7.36 -10.60
N VAL A 198 -1.20 -7.83 -11.76
CA VAL A 198 0.16 -8.29 -12.04
C VAL A 198 0.62 -7.63 -13.34
N SER A 199 1.38 -6.55 -13.22
CA SER A 199 1.81 -5.74 -14.36
C SER A 199 3.33 -5.69 -14.46
N ARG A 200 3.86 -6.08 -15.62
CA ARG A 200 5.28 -6.09 -15.96
C ARG A 200 6.15 -6.84 -14.93
N CYS A 201 5.58 -7.85 -14.28
CA CYS A 201 6.30 -8.70 -13.34
C CYS A 201 7.13 -9.78 -14.07
N TRP A 202 8.29 -10.12 -13.50
CA TRP A 202 9.21 -11.14 -14.02
C TRP A 202 9.33 -12.32 -13.06
N GLY A 203 9.72 -13.47 -13.59
CA GLY A 203 9.90 -14.71 -12.82
C GLY A 203 8.68 -15.63 -12.78
N LEU A 204 7.54 -15.16 -13.27
CA LEU A 204 6.29 -15.95 -13.33
C LEU A 204 6.20 -16.76 -14.63
N ARG A 205 6.10 -18.08 -14.50
CA ARG A 205 5.80 -18.99 -15.61
C ARG A 205 4.34 -19.39 -15.64
N THR A 206 3.69 -19.46 -14.48
CA THR A 206 2.27 -19.83 -14.39
C THR A 206 1.55 -18.99 -13.34
N ILE A 207 0.40 -18.44 -13.70
CA ILE A 207 -0.56 -17.83 -12.76
C ILE A 207 -1.80 -18.71 -12.76
N LYS A 208 -2.09 -19.34 -11.61
CA LYS A 208 -3.27 -20.19 -11.43
C LYS A 208 -4.28 -19.48 -10.56
N LEU A 209 -5.47 -19.22 -11.11
CA LEU A 209 -6.58 -18.61 -10.41
C LEU A 209 -7.60 -19.72 -10.13
N ASP A 210 -7.74 -20.13 -8.88
CA ASP A 210 -8.52 -21.31 -8.49
C ASP A 210 -9.96 -20.97 -8.08
N ASP A 211 -10.83 -21.98 -8.04
CA ASP A 211 -12.27 -21.82 -7.78
C ASP A 211 -12.58 -21.47 -6.32
N GLN A 212 -11.62 -21.73 -5.44
CA GLN A 212 -11.67 -21.34 -4.03
C GLN A 212 -11.42 -19.84 -3.81
N MET A 213 -11.00 -19.10 -4.84
CA MET A 213 -10.76 -17.66 -4.74
C MET A 213 -12.06 -16.86 -4.93
N SER A 214 -12.17 -15.75 -4.21
CA SER A 214 -13.26 -14.78 -4.36
C SER A 214 -12.94 -13.68 -5.39
N LEU A 215 -12.14 -14.01 -6.40
CA LEU A 215 -11.53 -13.04 -7.33
C LEU A 215 -12.56 -12.46 -8.30
N LYS A 216 -12.78 -11.14 -8.24
CA LYS A 216 -13.71 -10.39 -9.10
C LYS A 216 -12.99 -9.65 -10.23
N TYR A 217 -11.79 -9.15 -9.96
CA TYR A 217 -11.00 -8.38 -10.91
C TYR A 217 -9.58 -8.95 -11.06
N PHE A 218 -9.21 -9.27 -12.30
CA PHE A 218 -7.87 -9.67 -12.67
C PHE A 218 -7.31 -8.78 -13.77
N ASP A 219 -6.14 -8.19 -13.55
CA ASP A 219 -5.42 -7.41 -14.55
C ASP A 219 -3.99 -7.92 -14.69
N PHE A 220 -3.66 -8.31 -15.92
CA PHE A 220 -2.35 -8.79 -16.29
C PHE A 220 -1.79 -7.94 -17.41
N GLU A 221 -0.60 -7.39 -17.20
CA GLU A 221 0.15 -6.70 -18.23
C GLU A 221 1.54 -7.32 -18.33
N SER A 222 1.97 -7.72 -19.52
CA SER A 222 3.38 -8.07 -19.74
C SER A 222 4.15 -6.88 -20.28
N ASP A 223 5.47 -6.91 -20.11
CA ASP A 223 6.35 -6.03 -20.88
C ASP A 223 6.23 -6.38 -22.38
N LYS A 224 6.35 -5.38 -23.25
CA LYS A 224 6.34 -5.54 -24.72
C LYS A 224 7.65 -6.11 -25.25
N ILE A 225 8.73 -5.99 -24.46
CA ILE A 225 10.11 -6.24 -24.91
C ILE A 225 10.57 -7.67 -24.56
N SER A 226 10.02 -8.28 -23.51
CA SER A 226 10.36 -9.66 -23.14
C SER A 226 9.36 -10.66 -23.72
N HIS A 227 9.86 -11.79 -24.23
CA HIS A 227 9.02 -12.97 -24.44
C HIS A 227 8.54 -13.44 -23.07
N ASN A 228 7.32 -13.04 -22.72
CA ASN A 228 6.75 -13.46 -21.44
C ASN A 228 6.22 -14.88 -21.57
N ASP A 229 6.91 -15.82 -20.93
CA ASP A 229 6.56 -17.24 -20.92
C ASP A 229 5.42 -17.57 -19.93
N THR A 230 4.80 -16.56 -19.31
CA THR A 230 3.72 -16.75 -18.34
C THR A 230 2.48 -17.36 -19.03
N SER A 231 2.02 -18.48 -18.49
CA SER A 231 0.72 -19.08 -18.82
C SER A 231 -0.30 -18.74 -17.73
N ILE A 232 -1.52 -18.39 -18.12
CA ILE A 232 -2.58 -18.01 -17.18
C ILE A 232 -3.68 -19.06 -17.25
N GLU A 233 -3.97 -19.66 -16.09
CA GLU A 233 -4.98 -20.70 -15.93
C GLU A 233 -6.13 -20.14 -15.08
N PHE A 234 -7.33 -20.12 -15.66
CA PHE A 234 -8.54 -19.60 -15.05
C PHE A 234 -9.46 -20.75 -14.62
N ASN A 235 -9.65 -20.88 -13.32
CA ASN A 235 -10.70 -21.63 -12.66
C ASN A 235 -11.43 -20.72 -11.65
N ALA A 236 -11.64 -19.43 -11.95
CA ALA A 236 -12.25 -18.49 -11.00
C ALA A 236 -13.70 -18.16 -11.41
N PRO A 237 -14.73 -18.81 -10.83
CA PRO A 237 -16.13 -18.62 -11.24
C PRO A 237 -16.71 -17.26 -10.81
N THR A 238 -16.08 -16.60 -9.85
CA THR A 238 -16.47 -15.29 -9.31
C THR A 238 -15.93 -14.11 -10.12
N LEU A 239 -15.17 -14.38 -11.18
CA LEU A 239 -14.44 -13.37 -11.95
C LEU A 239 -15.39 -12.55 -12.83
N GLU A 240 -15.45 -11.25 -12.56
CA GLU A 240 -16.33 -10.30 -13.27
C GLU A 240 -15.58 -9.55 -14.38
N THR A 241 -14.31 -9.23 -14.16
CA THR A 241 -13.50 -8.45 -15.10
C THR A 241 -12.11 -9.05 -15.27
N VAL A 242 -11.72 -9.22 -16.52
CA VAL A 242 -10.36 -9.61 -16.93
C VAL A 242 -9.79 -8.56 -17.87
N ARG A 243 -8.63 -8.02 -17.52
CA ARG A 243 -7.83 -7.16 -18.40
C ARG A 243 -6.51 -7.83 -18.67
N ILE A 244 -6.17 -7.95 -19.94
CA ILE A 244 -4.91 -8.55 -20.39
C ILE A 244 -4.29 -7.60 -21.41
N LYS A 245 -3.04 -7.22 -21.19
CA LYS A 245 -2.24 -6.37 -22.06
C LYS A 245 -0.89 -7.02 -22.33
N GLY A 246 -0.39 -6.92 -23.56
CA GLY A 246 0.89 -7.52 -23.95
C GLY A 246 0.75 -9.00 -24.34
N PHE A 247 1.76 -9.80 -24.02
CA PHE A 247 1.89 -11.20 -24.39
C PHE A 247 1.80 -12.13 -23.17
N ALA A 248 1.06 -13.22 -23.32
CA ALA A 248 1.14 -14.39 -22.45
C ALA A 248 1.33 -15.63 -23.32
N LYS A 249 2.06 -16.62 -22.81
CA LYS A 249 2.38 -17.85 -23.55
C LYS A 249 1.15 -18.67 -23.87
N ALA A 250 0.24 -18.82 -22.92
CA ALA A 250 -0.97 -19.59 -23.07
C ALA A 250 -2.06 -19.10 -22.11
N PHE A 251 -3.31 -19.26 -22.54
CA PHE A 251 -4.49 -19.07 -21.72
C PHE A 251 -5.25 -20.38 -21.65
N ARG A 252 -5.55 -20.84 -20.43
CA ARG A 252 -6.34 -22.05 -20.20
C ARG A 252 -7.54 -21.70 -19.35
N LEU A 253 -8.72 -21.88 -19.93
CA LEU A 253 -9.98 -21.81 -19.20
C LEU A 253 -10.32 -23.24 -18.80
N THR A 254 -10.20 -23.54 -17.52
CA THR A 254 -10.73 -24.79 -16.96
C THR A 254 -12.18 -24.54 -16.58
N SER A 255 -13.11 -25.14 -17.32
CA SER A 255 -14.52 -25.15 -16.94
C SER A 255 -14.65 -25.81 -15.56
N PRO A 256 -15.51 -25.30 -14.66
CA PRO A 256 -15.86 -26.06 -13.47
C PRO A 256 -16.39 -27.41 -13.93
N VAL A 257 -15.75 -28.48 -13.45
CA VAL A 257 -16.26 -29.83 -13.65
C VAL A 257 -17.63 -29.86 -12.98
N LEU A 258 -18.69 -30.00 -13.79
CA LEU A 258 -20.03 -30.29 -13.29
C LEU A 258 -19.90 -31.52 -12.40
N ARG A 259 -19.90 -31.32 -11.07
CA ARG A 259 -19.98 -32.44 -10.12
C ARG A 259 -21.38 -33.03 -10.27
N SER A 260 -21.47 -34.16 -10.97
CA SER A 260 -22.65 -35.01 -11.09
C SER A 260 -23.02 -35.63 -9.76
#